data_AF-F9Q5I3-F1
#
_entry.id   AF-F9Q5I3-F1
#
_cell.length_a   1.000
_cell.length_b   1.000
_cell.length_c   1.000
_cell.angle_alpha   90.00
_cell.angle_beta   90.00
_cell.angle_gamma   90.00
#
_symmetry.space_group_name_H-M   'P 1'
#
loop_
_entity.id
_entity.type
_entity.pdbx_description
1 polymer ?
#
loop_
_entity_poly.entity_id
_entity_poly.type
_entity_poly.pdbx_seq_one_letter_code
_entity_poly.pdbx_strand_id
1 'polypeptide(L)'
;MMNFLFFSHIDEEEGSYNNLKRLREIAAQNFYMMLINWRMQGMTTKNMITQIVGYWNTLTGYEAEYVYVGKWGDTTRGPNSHREYWTNISNKTQSEKINLAIVRLKEEYDFIDNEIIKYIEILNTLGLIDNELYLKIKYGTSNNEKIALLNCGISNTLSNILFEKYKNLYNIDASSNVVTFDKSLINIMRENDENGILISEILLNSPTE
;
A
#
# COMPACT_ATOMS: atom_id res chain seq x y z
N MET A 1 6.66 -2.72 22.69
CA MET A 1 6.55 -1.25 22.70
C MET A 1 5.19 -0.76 22.18
N MET A 2 4.82 -1.02 20.92
CA MET A 2 3.51 -0.56 20.38
C MET A 2 2.29 -1.05 21.15
N ASN A 3 2.30 -2.31 21.62
CA ASN A 3 1.20 -2.82 22.43
C ASN A 3 1.03 -2.02 23.73
N PHE A 4 2.13 -1.69 24.41
CA PHE A 4 2.12 -0.91 25.65
C PHE A 4 1.74 0.56 25.43
N LEU A 5 2.29 1.19 24.38
CA LEU A 5 2.09 2.62 24.14
C LEU A 5 0.73 2.96 23.51
N PHE A 6 0.15 2.05 22.73
CA PHE A 6 -1.04 2.34 21.94
C PHE A 6 -2.12 1.27 22.09
N PHE A 7 -1.82 0.01 21.77
CA PHE A 7 -2.88 -0.98 21.61
C PHE A 7 -3.61 -1.36 22.91
N SER A 8 -2.91 -1.31 24.04
CA SER A 8 -3.49 -1.51 25.38
C SER A 8 -4.41 -0.39 25.84
N HIS A 9 -4.39 0.76 25.15
CA HIS A 9 -5.21 1.94 25.47
C HIS A 9 -6.33 2.16 24.44
N ILE A 10 -6.56 1.18 23.54
CA ILE A 10 -7.69 1.18 22.60
C ILE A 10 -8.97 0.90 23.39
N ASP A 11 -9.94 1.83 23.33
CA ASP A 11 -11.22 1.72 24.03
C ASP A 11 -11.93 0.38 23.77
N GLU A 12 -12.36 -0.24 24.87
CA GLU A 12 -13.04 -1.54 24.85
C GLU A 12 -14.55 -1.40 24.57
N GLU A 13 -15.11 -0.21 24.71
CA GLU A 13 -16.56 0.02 24.62
C GLU A 13 -17.17 -0.57 23.33
N GLU A 14 -18.26 -1.31 23.52
CA GLU A 14 -19.08 -1.86 22.45
C GLU A 14 -19.82 -0.72 21.73
N GLY A 15 -19.60 -0.58 20.42
CA GLY A 15 -20.29 0.42 19.58
C GLY A 15 -19.35 1.43 18.92
N SER A 16 -18.14 1.62 19.45
CA SER A 16 -17.07 2.35 18.76
C SER A 16 -16.49 1.45 17.66
N TYR A 17 -16.66 1.84 16.38
CA TYR A 17 -15.99 1.21 15.23
C TYR A 17 -14.47 1.47 15.32
N ASN A 18 -13.81 0.77 16.23
CA ASN A 18 -12.38 0.88 16.39
C ASN A 18 -11.69 -0.12 15.48
N ASN A 19 -11.35 0.33 14.28
CA ASN A 19 -10.62 -0.46 13.28
C ASN A 19 -9.31 -1.04 13.81
N LEU A 20 -8.74 -0.48 14.89
CA LEU A 20 -7.49 -0.94 15.50
C LEU A 20 -7.68 -2.18 16.39
N LYS A 21 -8.91 -2.55 16.77
CA LYS A 21 -9.18 -3.78 17.54
C LYS A 21 -8.58 -5.01 16.85
N ARG A 22 -8.54 -5.03 15.51
CA ARG A 22 -7.91 -6.10 14.71
C ARG A 22 -6.42 -6.29 15.04
N LEU A 23 -5.70 -5.23 15.45
CA LEU A 23 -4.26 -5.27 15.73
C LEU A 23 -3.94 -5.96 17.06
N ARG A 24 -4.95 -6.32 17.87
CA ARG A 24 -4.74 -7.17 19.05
C ARG A 24 -4.39 -8.61 18.67
N GLU A 25 -4.83 -9.06 17.50
CA GLU A 25 -4.59 -10.42 17.01
C GLU A 25 -3.18 -10.57 16.43
N ILE A 26 -2.43 -11.57 16.90
CA ILE A 26 -1.05 -11.82 16.44
C ILE A 26 -1.00 -12.13 14.93
N ALA A 27 -2.00 -12.84 14.41
CA ALA A 27 -2.11 -13.13 12.98
C ALA A 27 -2.28 -11.85 12.16
N ALA A 28 -3.07 -10.88 12.65
CA ALA A 28 -3.23 -9.59 11.98
C ALA A 28 -1.94 -8.77 12.04
N GLN A 29 -1.24 -8.75 13.19
CA GLN A 29 0.06 -8.09 13.32
C GLN A 29 1.08 -8.65 12.31
N ASN A 30 1.18 -9.97 12.19
CA ASN A 30 2.06 -10.63 11.23
C ASN A 30 1.70 -10.27 9.78
N PHE A 31 0.40 -10.23 9.47
CA PHE A 31 -0.08 -9.84 8.15
C PHE A 31 0.27 -8.38 7.80
N TYR A 32 0.04 -7.42 8.71
CA TYR A 32 0.43 -6.03 8.49
C TYR A 32 1.94 -5.82 8.42
N MET A 33 2.70 -6.56 9.24
CA MET A 33 4.16 -6.53 9.18
C MET A 33 4.66 -6.98 7.81
N MET A 34 4.06 -8.03 7.22
CA MET A 34 4.35 -8.45 5.85
C MET A 34 4.04 -7.35 4.84
N LEU A 35 2.86 -6.72 4.91
CA LEU A 35 2.48 -5.65 3.98
C LEU A 35 3.38 -4.41 4.10
N ILE A 36 3.70 -3.98 5.32
CA ILE A 36 4.63 -2.87 5.57
C ILE A 36 6.02 -3.21 5.03
N ASN A 37 6.51 -4.44 5.23
CA ASN A 37 7.78 -4.87 4.66
C ASN A 37 7.77 -4.81 3.12
N TRP A 38 6.71 -5.28 2.46
CA TRP A 38 6.56 -5.17 1.00
C TRP A 38 6.59 -3.72 0.54
N ARG A 39 5.91 -2.82 1.26
CA ARG A 39 5.94 -1.39 0.99
C ARG A 39 7.33 -0.80 1.11
N MET A 40 8.05 -1.10 2.19
CA MET A 40 9.42 -0.64 2.43
C MET A 40 10.40 -1.14 1.36
N GLN A 41 10.12 -2.29 0.75
CA GLN A 41 10.89 -2.86 -0.35
C GLN A 41 10.50 -2.30 -1.73
N GLY A 42 9.49 -1.43 -1.81
CA GLY A 42 8.98 -0.91 -3.08
C GLY A 42 8.35 -1.98 -3.97
N MET A 43 7.76 -3.03 -3.37
CA MET A 43 7.18 -4.14 -4.11
C MET A 43 6.02 -3.66 -5.00
N THR A 44 6.00 -4.09 -6.26
CA THR A 44 4.92 -3.71 -7.19
C THR A 44 3.60 -4.40 -6.81
N THR A 45 2.47 -3.75 -7.11
CA THR A 45 1.13 -4.32 -6.89
C THR A 45 0.98 -5.69 -7.55
N LYS A 46 1.53 -5.86 -8.76
CA LYS A 46 1.56 -7.15 -9.47
C LYS A 46 2.24 -8.23 -8.62
N ASN A 47 3.43 -7.94 -8.10
CA ASN A 47 4.18 -8.91 -7.30
C ASN A 47 3.43 -9.24 -6.00
N MET A 48 2.83 -8.26 -5.34
CA MET A 48 2.03 -8.47 -4.12
C MET A 48 0.81 -9.36 -4.38
N ILE A 49 0.08 -9.13 -5.47
CA ILE A 49 -1.03 -9.98 -5.90
C ILE A 49 -0.53 -11.41 -6.14
N THR A 50 0.59 -11.57 -6.84
CA THR A 50 1.17 -12.89 -7.09
C THR A 50 1.51 -13.62 -5.79
N GLN A 51 2.05 -12.93 -4.78
CA GLN A 51 2.34 -13.54 -3.46
C GLN A 51 1.07 -13.98 -2.75
N ILE A 52 0.04 -13.13 -2.69
CA ILE A 52 -1.24 -13.48 -2.04
C ILE A 52 -1.91 -14.67 -2.73
N VAL A 53 -2.04 -14.62 -4.06
CA VAL A 53 -2.68 -15.70 -4.81
C VAL A 53 -1.85 -16.97 -4.74
N GLY A 54 -0.51 -16.86 -4.74
CA GLY A 54 0.41 -17.97 -4.51
C GLY A 54 0.14 -18.66 -3.17
N TYR A 55 0.06 -17.88 -2.08
CA TYR A 55 -0.31 -18.39 -0.76
C TYR A 55 -1.70 -19.05 -0.76
N TRP A 56 -2.70 -18.42 -1.36
CA TRP A 56 -4.04 -19.01 -1.45
C TRP A 56 -4.09 -20.33 -2.21
N ASN A 57 -3.20 -20.51 -3.18
CA ASN A 57 -3.08 -21.76 -3.92
C ASN A 57 -2.40 -22.87 -3.12
N THR A 58 -1.70 -22.55 -2.02
CA THR A 58 -1.15 -23.57 -1.11
C THR A 58 -2.14 -24.04 -0.04
N LEU A 59 -3.25 -23.31 0.16
CA LEU A 59 -4.26 -23.65 1.17
C LEU A 59 -5.05 -24.89 0.75
N THR A 60 -5.37 -25.74 1.72
CA THR A 60 -6.18 -26.96 1.51
C THR A 60 -7.18 -27.17 2.64
N GLY A 61 -8.26 -27.92 2.36
CA GLY A 61 -9.27 -28.25 3.37
C GLY A 61 -9.89 -27.01 4.02
N TYR A 62 -9.98 -27.03 5.36
CA TYR A 62 -10.61 -25.97 6.16
C TYR A 62 -9.98 -24.58 5.94
N GLU A 63 -8.67 -24.51 5.70
CA GLU A 63 -7.97 -23.23 5.48
C GLU A 63 -8.37 -22.58 4.15
N ALA A 64 -8.62 -23.39 3.13
CA ALA A 64 -9.08 -22.90 1.82
C ALA A 64 -10.58 -22.56 1.83
N GLU A 65 -11.36 -23.22 2.69
CA GLU A 65 -12.81 -23.02 2.79
C GLU A 65 -13.17 -21.68 3.45
N TYR A 66 -12.34 -21.20 4.37
CA TYR A 66 -12.59 -19.97 5.12
C TYR A 66 -11.40 -19.01 5.02
N VAL A 67 -11.22 -18.41 3.84
CA VAL A 67 -10.29 -17.29 3.66
C VAL A 67 -11.00 -15.97 3.95
N TYR A 68 -10.45 -15.17 4.87
CA TYR A 68 -10.97 -13.85 5.17
C TYR A 68 -10.62 -12.86 4.05
N VAL A 69 -11.63 -12.25 3.43
CA VAL A 69 -11.47 -11.29 2.33
C VAL A 69 -12.18 -9.95 2.60
N GLY A 70 -12.64 -9.73 3.83
CA GLY A 70 -13.34 -8.50 4.21
C GLY A 70 -14.71 -8.41 3.52
N LYS A 71 -15.18 -7.21 3.19
CA LYS A 71 -16.53 -7.00 2.61
C LYS A 71 -16.75 -7.62 1.23
N TRP A 72 -15.71 -8.20 0.63
CA TRP A 72 -15.72 -8.88 -0.66
C TRP A 72 -15.93 -10.40 -0.54
N GLY A 73 -16.24 -10.87 0.67
CA GLY A 73 -16.61 -12.25 0.91
C GLY A 73 -18.01 -12.57 0.40
N ASP A 74 -18.30 -13.85 0.33
CA ASP A 74 -19.57 -14.41 -0.14
C ASP A 74 -20.07 -15.53 0.79
N THR A 75 -19.39 -15.76 1.91
CA THR A 75 -19.74 -16.78 2.90
C THR A 75 -19.55 -16.26 4.32
N THR A 76 -20.39 -16.76 5.23
CA THR A 76 -20.24 -16.54 6.67
C THR A 76 -19.35 -17.61 7.28
N ARG A 77 -18.63 -17.28 8.36
CA ARG A 77 -17.84 -18.29 9.10
C ARG A 77 -18.70 -18.96 10.15
N GLY A 78 -19.41 -20.00 9.74
CA GLY A 78 -20.24 -20.81 10.63
C GLY A 78 -21.56 -20.16 11.07
N PRO A 79 -22.36 -20.86 11.88
CA PRO A 79 -23.79 -20.55 12.11
C PRO A 79 -24.04 -19.25 12.89
N ASN A 80 -23.06 -18.75 13.65
CA ASN A 80 -23.19 -17.52 14.45
C ASN A 80 -22.63 -16.27 13.75
N SER A 81 -22.12 -16.42 12.53
CA SER A 81 -21.59 -15.31 11.74
C SER A 81 -22.67 -14.73 10.84
N HIS A 82 -22.96 -13.44 10.99
CA HIS A 82 -24.02 -12.75 10.24
C HIS A 82 -23.50 -11.94 9.04
N ARG A 83 -22.17 -11.90 8.86
CA ARG A 83 -21.52 -11.10 7.80
C ARG A 83 -20.71 -12.00 6.88
N GLU A 84 -20.87 -11.78 5.57
CA GLU A 84 -20.20 -12.51 4.50
C GLU A 84 -18.80 -11.93 4.27
N TYR A 85 -17.89 -12.21 5.21
CA TYR A 85 -16.51 -11.73 5.14
C TYR A 85 -15.49 -12.77 4.68
N TRP A 86 -15.98 -13.98 4.41
CA TRP A 86 -15.16 -15.14 4.11
C TRP A 86 -15.48 -15.63 2.72
N THR A 87 -14.55 -16.37 2.12
CA THR A 87 -14.80 -17.05 0.85
C THR A 87 -14.04 -18.36 0.81
N ASN A 88 -14.63 -19.34 0.11
CA ASN A 88 -13.94 -20.58 -0.21
C ASN A 88 -13.06 -20.34 -1.44
N ILE A 89 -11.75 -20.25 -1.22
CA ILE A 89 -10.76 -19.96 -2.27
C ILE A 89 -10.47 -21.17 -3.15
N SER A 90 -10.73 -22.41 -2.70
CA SER A 90 -10.53 -23.61 -3.54
C SER A 90 -11.51 -23.67 -4.71
N ASN A 91 -12.67 -23.05 -4.55
CA ASN A 91 -13.72 -23.02 -5.59
C ASN A 91 -13.61 -21.81 -6.52
N LYS A 92 -12.64 -20.91 -6.32
CA LYS A 92 -12.44 -19.72 -7.14
C LYS A 92 -11.51 -19.99 -8.32
N THR A 93 -11.86 -19.43 -9.47
CA THR A 93 -10.99 -19.37 -10.64
C THR A 93 -9.79 -18.47 -10.37
N GLN A 94 -8.73 -18.63 -11.17
CA GLN A 94 -7.54 -17.80 -11.06
C GLN A 94 -7.85 -16.29 -11.21
N SER A 95 -8.79 -15.93 -12.08
CA SER A 95 -9.22 -14.54 -12.28
C SER A 95 -9.93 -13.97 -11.04
N GLU A 96 -10.83 -14.75 -10.43
CA GLU A 96 -11.50 -14.35 -9.19
C GLU A 96 -10.52 -14.19 -8.03
N LYS A 97 -9.54 -15.10 -7.90
CA LYS A 97 -8.47 -14.97 -6.90
C LYS A 97 -7.67 -13.67 -7.10
N ILE A 98 -7.32 -13.35 -8.34
CA ILE A 98 -6.62 -12.09 -8.66
C ILE A 98 -7.47 -10.88 -8.25
N ASN A 99 -8.75 -10.86 -8.62
CA ASN A 99 -9.66 -9.76 -8.28
C ASN A 99 -9.83 -9.59 -6.78
N LEU A 100 -10.02 -10.70 -6.05
CA LEU A 100 -10.10 -10.71 -4.58
C LEU A 100 -8.80 -10.20 -3.95
N ALA A 101 -7.63 -10.60 -4.46
CA ALA A 101 -6.35 -10.12 -3.96
C ALA A 101 -6.17 -8.61 -4.21
N ILE A 102 -6.61 -8.09 -5.36
CA ILE A 102 -6.56 -6.66 -5.69
C ILE A 102 -7.38 -5.86 -4.68
N VAL A 103 -8.67 -6.19 -4.51
CA VAL A 103 -9.56 -5.43 -3.61
C VAL A 103 -9.13 -5.57 -2.15
N ARG A 104 -8.62 -6.75 -1.77
CA ARG A 104 -8.08 -7.00 -0.43
C ARG A 104 -6.85 -6.15 -0.15
N LEU A 105 -5.86 -6.15 -1.04
CA LEU A 105 -4.66 -5.31 -0.89
C LEU A 105 -5.03 -3.83 -0.79
N LYS A 106 -5.95 -3.36 -1.62
CA LYS A 106 -6.41 -1.98 -1.58
C LYS A 106 -6.95 -1.61 -0.19
N GLU A 107 -7.90 -2.39 0.34
CA GLU A 107 -8.48 -2.10 1.67
C GLU A 107 -7.45 -2.12 2.79
N GLU A 108 -6.46 -3.00 2.68
CA GLU A 108 -5.43 -3.15 3.71
C GLU A 108 -4.38 -2.05 3.65
N TYR A 109 -4.02 -1.58 2.45
CA TYR A 109 -3.21 -0.37 2.30
C TYR A 109 -3.97 0.89 2.72
N ASP A 110 -5.26 1.01 2.39
CA ASP A 110 -6.10 2.11 2.88
C ASP A 110 -6.13 2.13 4.42
N PHE A 111 -6.18 0.96 5.08
CA PHE A 111 -6.09 0.88 6.53
C PHE A 111 -4.69 1.26 7.05
N ILE A 112 -3.61 0.79 6.41
CA ILE A 112 -2.25 1.18 6.79
C ILE A 112 -2.10 2.71 6.73
N ASP A 113 -2.53 3.32 5.63
CA ASP A 113 -2.38 4.76 5.40
C ASP A 113 -3.25 5.60 6.33
N ASN A 114 -4.51 5.21 6.53
CA ASN A 114 -5.44 6.00 7.32
C ASN A 114 -5.35 5.74 8.82
N GLU A 115 -4.86 4.59 9.26
CA GLU A 115 -4.86 4.21 10.67
C GLU A 115 -3.45 4.03 11.22
N ILE A 116 -2.60 3.24 10.55
CA ILE A 116 -1.27 2.90 11.10
C ILE A 116 -0.27 4.05 10.95
N ILE A 117 -0.22 4.72 9.78
CA ILE A 117 0.80 5.76 9.50
C ILE A 117 0.74 6.91 10.51
N LYS A 118 -0.45 7.30 10.99
CA LYS A 118 -0.61 8.33 12.04
C LYS A 118 0.20 8.02 13.29
N TYR A 119 0.22 6.76 13.73
CA TYR A 119 1.00 6.34 14.89
C TYR A 119 2.50 6.33 14.59
N ILE A 120 2.89 5.90 13.40
CA ILE A 120 4.28 5.90 12.94
C ILE A 120 4.84 7.33 12.86
N GLU A 121 4.03 8.30 12.43
CA GLU A 121 4.38 9.72 12.42
C GLU A 121 4.64 10.25 13.84
N ILE A 122 3.75 9.94 14.79
CA ILE A 122 3.93 10.31 16.21
C ILE A 122 5.24 9.73 16.76
N LEU A 123 5.51 8.44 16.50
CA LEU A 123 6.77 7.81 16.92
C LEU A 123 8.00 8.53 16.34
N ASN A 124 7.95 8.92 15.07
CA ASN A 124 9.04 9.66 14.42
C ASN A 124 9.23 11.04 15.05
N THR A 125 8.14 11.78 15.27
CA THR A 125 8.17 13.09 15.93
C THR A 125 8.74 13.02 17.34
N LEU A 126 8.49 11.93 18.06
CA LEU A 126 9.05 11.68 19.40
C LEU A 126 10.49 11.11 19.37
N GLY A 127 11.05 10.86 18.19
CA GLY A 127 12.40 10.28 18.03
C GLY A 127 12.49 8.81 18.47
N LEU A 128 11.38 8.07 18.48
CA LEU A 128 11.29 6.68 18.93
C LEU A 128 11.56 5.65 17.82
N ILE A 129 11.63 6.10 16.57
CA ILE A 129 12.02 5.30 15.42
C ILE A 129 13.06 6.05 14.60
N ASP A 130 13.88 5.29 13.87
CA ASP A 130 14.85 5.85 12.95
C ASP A 130 14.16 6.56 11.76
N ASN A 131 14.72 7.68 11.33
CA ASN A 131 14.13 8.48 10.26
C ASN A 131 14.17 7.74 8.91
N GLU A 132 15.20 6.95 8.62
CA GLU A 132 15.24 6.13 7.40
C GLU A 132 14.12 5.08 7.40
N LEU A 133 13.90 4.44 8.56
CA LEU A 133 12.78 3.51 8.76
C LEU A 133 11.43 4.19 8.55
N TYR A 134 11.22 5.37 9.15
CA TYR A 134 10.02 6.19 8.95
C TYR A 134 9.77 6.47 7.47
N LEU A 135 10.77 6.98 6.75
CA LEU A 135 10.64 7.33 5.34
C LEU A 135 10.30 6.12 4.48
N LYS A 136 10.94 4.97 4.72
CA LYS A 136 10.63 3.72 4.00
C LYS A 136 9.21 3.23 4.27
N ILE A 137 8.70 3.35 5.50
CA ILE A 137 7.33 2.95 5.84
C ILE A 137 6.31 3.88 5.17
N LYS A 138 6.54 5.20 5.21
CA LYS A 138 5.60 6.20 4.68
C LYS A 138 5.63 6.28 3.15
N TYR A 139 6.83 6.34 2.57
CA TYR A 139 7.04 6.63 1.15
C TYR A 139 7.49 5.43 0.32
N GLY A 140 7.85 4.30 0.95
CA GLY A 140 8.45 3.17 0.25
C GLY A 140 9.91 3.39 -0.19
N THR A 141 10.52 4.52 0.20
CA THR A 141 11.90 4.88 -0.11
C THR A 141 12.42 5.90 0.90
N SER A 142 13.74 5.95 1.08
CA SER A 142 14.44 6.98 1.86
C SER A 142 15.17 8.00 0.98
N ASN A 143 15.01 7.93 -0.35
CA ASN A 143 15.64 8.86 -1.28
C ASN A 143 14.86 10.19 -1.33
N ASN A 144 15.52 11.29 -0.96
CA ASN A 144 14.90 12.61 -0.87
C ASN A 144 14.32 13.12 -2.20
N GLU A 145 14.97 12.87 -3.34
CA GLU A 145 14.45 13.29 -4.66
C GLU A 145 13.15 12.52 -4.98
N LYS A 146 13.15 11.20 -4.76
CA LYS A 146 11.94 10.38 -4.96
C LYS A 146 10.81 10.81 -4.03
N ILE A 147 11.10 11.09 -2.77
CA ILE A 147 10.11 11.57 -1.79
C ILE A 147 9.51 12.91 -2.22
N ALA A 148 10.33 13.83 -2.74
CA ALA A 148 9.83 15.11 -3.23
C ALA A 148 8.91 14.94 -4.45
N LEU A 149 9.23 14.01 -5.38
CA LEU A 149 8.31 13.65 -6.47
C LEU A 149 6.98 13.11 -5.92
N LEU A 150 7.02 12.17 -4.96
CA LEU A 150 5.83 11.59 -4.32
C LEU A 150 4.95 12.66 -3.65
N ASN A 151 5.56 13.61 -2.93
CA ASN A 151 4.85 14.71 -2.29
C ASN A 151 4.16 15.64 -3.31
N CYS A 152 4.63 15.67 -4.56
CA CYS A 152 4.02 16.42 -5.66
C CYS A 152 2.91 15.63 -6.38
N GLY A 153 2.49 14.47 -5.85
CA GLY A 153 1.43 13.64 -6.45
C GLY A 153 1.92 12.69 -7.55
N ILE A 154 3.23 12.56 -7.74
CA ILE A 154 3.81 11.60 -8.67
C ILE A 154 3.81 10.21 -8.01
N SER A 155 3.41 9.19 -8.75
CA SER A 155 3.35 7.81 -8.33
C SER A 155 4.74 7.23 -8.10
N ASN A 156 4.85 6.22 -7.24
CA ASN A 156 6.14 5.58 -6.96
C ASN A 156 6.76 4.96 -8.23
N THR A 157 5.94 4.41 -9.12
CA THR A 157 6.39 3.84 -10.39
C THR A 157 7.01 4.91 -11.28
N LEU A 158 6.32 6.04 -11.48
CA LEU A 158 6.84 7.14 -12.28
C LEU A 158 8.08 7.77 -11.63
N SER A 159 8.06 7.97 -10.31
CA SER A 159 9.20 8.49 -9.54
C SER A 159 10.46 7.65 -9.75
N ASN A 160 10.35 6.32 -9.75
CA ASN A 160 11.47 5.43 -10.03
C ASN A 160 12.00 5.59 -11.45
N ILE A 161 11.12 5.60 -12.46
CA ILE A 161 11.50 5.75 -13.87
C ILE A 161 12.15 7.11 -14.13
N LEU A 162 11.58 8.19 -13.60
CA LEU A 162 12.15 9.54 -13.69
C LEU A 162 13.55 9.55 -13.09
N PHE A 163 13.72 9.05 -11.86
CA PHE A 163 15.00 9.03 -11.18
C PHE A 163 16.06 8.19 -11.90
N GLU A 164 15.68 7.04 -12.47
CA GLU A 164 16.63 6.10 -13.10
C GLU A 164 16.98 6.45 -14.55
N LYS A 165 16.00 6.92 -15.34
CA LYS A 165 16.17 7.12 -16.79
C LYS A 165 16.17 8.58 -17.21
N TYR A 166 15.48 9.45 -16.48
CA TYR A 166 15.15 10.81 -16.93
C TYR A 166 15.58 11.89 -15.94
N LYS A 167 16.60 11.63 -15.12
CA LYS A 167 17.08 12.53 -14.07
C LYS A 167 17.41 13.95 -14.56
N ASN A 168 17.85 14.09 -15.81
CA ASN A 168 18.21 15.38 -16.41
C ASN A 168 17.02 16.13 -17.02
N LEU A 169 15.82 15.55 -17.01
CA LEU A 169 14.62 16.07 -17.69
C LEU A 169 13.53 16.53 -16.71
N TYR A 170 13.85 16.60 -15.42
CA TYR A 170 13.01 17.23 -14.42
C TYR A 170 13.88 17.95 -13.39
N ASN A 171 13.30 18.93 -12.71
CA ASN A 171 13.92 19.60 -11.58
C ASN A 171 12.93 19.65 -10.41
N ILE A 172 13.48 19.56 -9.20
CA ILE A 172 12.71 19.61 -7.96
C ILE A 172 13.11 20.87 -7.20
N ASP A 173 12.16 21.78 -7.00
CA ASP A 173 12.29 22.82 -6.01
C ASP A 173 11.74 22.31 -4.67
N ALA A 174 12.64 21.81 -3.83
CA ALA A 174 12.31 21.29 -2.51
C ALA A 174 11.74 22.36 -1.55
N SER A 175 11.98 23.65 -1.81
CA SER A 175 11.47 24.74 -0.96
C SER A 175 10.00 25.05 -1.22
N SER A 176 9.55 24.88 -2.47
CA SER A 176 8.16 25.13 -2.89
C SER A 176 7.34 23.87 -3.13
N ASN A 177 7.95 22.67 -3.02
CA ASN A 177 7.35 21.40 -3.44
C ASN A 177 6.81 21.47 -4.87
N VAL A 178 7.59 22.08 -5.78
CA VAL A 178 7.25 22.16 -7.20
C VAL A 178 8.21 21.29 -7.99
N VAL A 179 7.65 20.47 -8.88
CA VAL A 179 8.40 19.71 -9.86
C VAL A 179 8.16 20.32 -11.22
N THR A 180 9.23 20.63 -11.95
CA THR A 180 9.16 21.08 -13.33
C THR A 180 9.73 20.02 -14.24
N PHE A 181 9.09 19.84 -15.40
CA PHE A 181 9.50 18.87 -16.41
C PHE A 181 9.97 19.59 -17.66
N ASP A 182 11.02 19.06 -18.28
CA ASP A 182 11.45 19.54 -19.59
C ASP A 182 10.38 19.22 -20.64
N LYS A 183 10.14 20.16 -21.56
CA LYS A 183 9.12 20.01 -22.62
C LYS A 183 9.38 18.80 -23.54
N SER A 184 10.64 18.37 -23.64
CA SER A 184 11.04 17.20 -24.42
C SER A 184 10.74 15.86 -23.74
N LEU A 185 10.51 15.85 -22.42
CA LEU A 185 10.35 14.61 -21.63
C LEU A 185 9.26 13.70 -22.19
N ILE A 186 8.09 14.26 -22.50
CA ILE A 186 6.96 13.49 -23.03
C ILE A 186 7.30 12.85 -24.37
N ASN A 187 8.00 13.57 -25.25
CA ASN A 187 8.40 13.03 -26.56
C ASN A 187 9.42 11.90 -26.38
N ILE A 188 10.41 12.10 -25.52
CA ILE A 188 11.43 11.09 -25.20
C ILE A 188 10.79 9.84 -24.57
N MET A 189 9.80 10.00 -23.69
CA MET A 189 9.08 8.86 -23.10
C MET A 189 8.26 8.08 -24.12
N ARG A 190 7.64 8.77 -25.09
CA ARG A 190 6.93 8.11 -26.21
C ARG A 190 7.90 7.36 -27.12
N GLU A 191 9.06 7.95 -27.43
CA GLU A 191 10.11 7.30 -28.22
C GLU A 191 10.66 6.05 -27.54
N ASN A 192 10.70 6.04 -26.21
CA ASN A 192 11.13 4.90 -25.40
C ASN A 192 10.02 3.86 -25.12
N ASP A 193 8.83 4.02 -25.72
CA ASP A 193 7.67 3.15 -25.53
C ASP A 193 7.25 3.01 -24.04
N GLU A 194 7.39 4.08 -23.26
CA GLU A 194 6.95 4.12 -21.87
C GLU A 194 5.41 4.07 -21.78
N ASN A 195 4.91 3.49 -20.68
CA ASN A 195 3.48 3.26 -20.50
C ASN A 195 2.67 4.57 -20.58
N GLY A 196 1.62 4.58 -21.42
CA GLY A 196 0.76 5.74 -21.64
C GLY A 196 0.14 6.33 -20.37
N ILE A 197 -0.13 5.52 -19.35
CA ILE A 197 -0.63 5.98 -18.04
C ILE A 197 0.40 6.87 -17.35
N LEU A 198 1.68 6.50 -17.40
CA LEU A 198 2.78 7.28 -16.80
C LEU A 198 2.98 8.60 -17.55
N ILE A 199 2.82 8.58 -18.88
CA ILE A 199 2.88 9.79 -19.70
C ILE A 199 1.71 10.73 -19.36
N SER A 200 0.50 10.19 -19.21
CA SER A 200 -0.67 10.97 -18.76
C SER A 200 -0.48 11.56 -17.37
N GLU A 201 0.20 10.85 -16.47
CA GLU A 201 0.51 11.33 -15.13
C GLU A 201 1.44 12.55 -15.16
N ILE A 202 2.46 12.57 -16.02
CA ILE A 202 3.31 13.76 -16.23
C ILE A 202 2.47 14.92 -16.76
N LEU A 203 1.60 14.67 -17.73
CA LEU A 203 0.74 15.71 -18.31
C LEU A 203 -0.18 16.36 -17.27
N LEU A 204 -0.70 15.59 -16.31
CA LEU A 204 -1.52 16.11 -15.22
C LEU A 204 -0.72 16.92 -14.19
N ASN A 205 0.54 16.56 -13.99
CA ASN A 205 1.43 17.22 -13.03
C ASN A 205 2.30 18.31 -13.65
N SER A 206 2.24 18.49 -14.97
CA SER A 206 2.91 19.59 -15.68
C SER A 206 1.93 20.75 -15.76
N PRO A 207 2.28 21.96 -15.28
CA PRO A 207 1.46 23.13 -15.51
C PRO A 207 1.31 23.30 -17.04
N THR A 208 0.07 23.29 -17.53
CA THR A 208 -0.23 23.72 -18.90
C THR A 208 0.20 25.19 -19.02
N GLU A 209 1.19 25.46 -19.86
CA GLU A 209 1.42 26.81 -20.41
C GLU A 209 0.21 27.28 -21.21
#